data_AF-A0A957IBU4-F1
#
_entry.id   AF-A0A957IBU4-F1
#
_cell.length_a   1.000
_cell.length_b   1.000
_cell.length_c   1.000
_cell.angle_alpha   90.00
_cell.angle_beta   90.00
_cell.angle_gamma   90.00
#
_symmetry.space_group_name_H-M   'P 1'
#
loop_
_entity.id
_entity.type
_entity.pdbx_description
1 polymer ?
#
loop_
_entity_poly.entity_id
_entity_poly.type
_entity_poly.pdbx_seq_one_letter_code
_entity_poly.pdbx_strand_id
1 'polypeptide(L)'
;MIDYIATVKEDWLFEQEMKQVIGLIFQVRNTLGAGRSEEIYHRALVKALTKAEIPTQSKPRRALFHRSVEIHVFEPDIIVWDKIILELKVLLEYKKRTFPWLKYCAISSSTALNWGR
;
A
#
# COMPACT_ATOMS: atom_id res chain seq x y z
N MET A 1 -3.26 -21.49 -11.62
CA MET A 1 -2.48 -21.63 -10.38
C MET A 1 -1.58 -20.40 -10.35
N ILE A 2 -1.95 -19.41 -9.54
CA ILE A 2 -1.22 -18.17 -9.19
C ILE A 2 -0.76 -17.30 -10.39
N ASP A 3 -1.65 -16.43 -10.88
CA ASP A 3 -1.32 -15.35 -11.84
C ASP A 3 -1.53 -13.93 -11.25
N TYR A 4 -1.42 -13.75 -9.93
CA TYR A 4 -1.70 -12.43 -9.32
C TYR A 4 -0.72 -12.02 -8.21
N ILE A 5 0.53 -12.44 -8.36
CA ILE A 5 1.66 -11.69 -7.81
C ILE A 5 2.04 -10.74 -8.93
N ALA A 6 2.17 -9.44 -8.62
CA ALA A 6 2.71 -8.44 -9.53
C ALA A 6 3.81 -9.08 -10.38
N THR A 7 3.67 -9.05 -11.71
CA THR A 7 4.63 -9.64 -12.64
C THR A 7 6.02 -9.11 -12.26
N VAL A 8 6.84 -9.97 -11.65
CA VAL A 8 8.19 -9.63 -11.21
C VAL A 8 9.00 -9.42 -12.48
N LYS A 9 9.12 -8.16 -12.89
CA LYS A 9 10.03 -7.73 -13.95
C LYS A 9 11.34 -7.36 -13.24
N GLU A 10 12.45 -7.91 -13.72
CA GLU A 10 13.74 -8.07 -13.02
C GLU A 10 14.50 -6.81 -12.56
N ASP A 11 13.89 -5.61 -12.51
CA ASP A 11 14.56 -4.40 -12.03
C ASP A 11 13.61 -3.49 -11.22
N TRP A 12 13.24 -3.93 -10.01
CA TRP A 12 12.51 -3.06 -9.09
C TRP A 12 13.51 -2.32 -8.18
N LEU A 13 13.52 -0.99 -8.25
CA LEU A 13 14.36 -0.12 -7.41
C LEU A 13 14.23 -0.37 -5.88
N PHE A 14 13.19 -1.08 -5.44
CA PHE A 14 12.85 -1.31 -4.03
C PHE A 14 12.44 -2.77 -3.74
N GLU A 15 13.05 -3.75 -4.42
CA GLU A 15 12.67 -5.16 -4.30
C GLU A 15 12.70 -5.67 -2.84
N GLN A 16 13.73 -5.29 -2.07
CA GLN A 16 13.90 -5.74 -0.69
C GLN A 16 12.87 -5.11 0.25
N GLU A 17 12.65 -3.80 0.13
CA GLU A 17 11.62 -3.06 0.86
C GLU A 17 10.22 -3.63 0.58
N MET A 18 9.95 -3.95 -0.68
CA MET A 18 8.69 -4.57 -1.10
C MET A 18 8.51 -5.95 -0.48
N LYS A 19 9.55 -6.80 -0.47
CA LYS A 19 9.48 -8.12 0.18
C LYS A 19 9.16 -8.01 1.67
N GLN A 20 9.75 -7.04 2.38
CA GLN A 20 9.47 -6.80 3.80
C GLN A 20 8.01 -6.39 4.03
N VAL A 21 7.52 -5.40 3.28
CA VAL A 21 6.13 -4.92 3.41
C VAL A 21 5.14 -6.03 3.06
N ILE A 22 5.39 -6.78 1.99
CA ILE A 22 4.55 -7.93 1.59
C ILE A 22 4.51 -8.99 2.70
N GLY A 23 5.64 -9.28 3.33
CA GLY A 23 5.71 -10.22 4.47
C GLY A 23 4.79 -9.80 5.62
N LEU A 24 4.79 -8.51 5.98
CA LEU A 24 3.92 -7.98 7.03
C LEU A 24 2.44 -7.99 6.64
N ILE A 25 2.11 -7.70 5.38
CA ILE A 25 0.74 -7.82 4.86
C ILE A 25 0.22 -9.25 5.03
N PHE A 26 1.04 -10.25 4.68
CA PHE A 26 0.67 -11.65 4.86
C PHE A 26 0.53 -12.03 6.33
N GLN A 27 1.43 -11.56 7.20
CA GLN A 27 1.33 -11.81 8.63
C GLN A 27 0.01 -11.26 9.20
N VAL A 28 -0.31 -10.00 8.91
CA VAL A 28 -1.55 -9.34 9.35
C VAL A 28 -2.78 -10.11 8.86
N ARG A 29 -2.80 -10.50 7.58
CA ARG A 29 -3.90 -11.30 7.01
C ARG A 29 -4.04 -12.64 7.72
N ASN A 30 -2.94 -13.36 7.93
CA ASN A 30 -2.95 -14.67 8.57
C ASN A 30 -3.44 -14.59 10.02
N THR A 31 -3.15 -13.48 10.71
CA THR A 31 -3.63 -13.25 12.07
C THR A 31 -5.10 -12.85 12.12
N LEU A 32 -5.58 -11.97 11.23
CA LEU A 32 -6.96 -11.45 11.30
C LEU A 32 -8.01 -12.34 10.62
N GLY A 33 -7.57 -13.25 9.74
CA GLY A 33 -8.44 -14.04 8.87
C GLY A 33 -9.04 -13.21 7.73
N ALA A 34 -9.97 -13.80 6.98
CA ALA A 34 -10.71 -13.13 5.90
C ALA A 34 -11.99 -12.46 6.42
N GLY A 35 -12.62 -11.63 5.59
CA GLY A 35 -13.95 -11.05 5.87
C GLY A 35 -13.95 -9.86 6.83
N ARG A 36 -12.79 -9.23 7.07
CA ARG A 36 -12.69 -8.00 7.85
C ARG A 36 -12.85 -6.78 6.93
N SER A 37 -13.30 -5.66 7.49
CA SER A 37 -13.32 -4.39 6.78
C SER A 37 -11.91 -3.89 6.49
N GLU A 38 -11.78 -3.10 5.44
CA GLU A 38 -10.53 -2.45 5.04
C GLU A 38 -9.87 -1.67 6.17
N GLU A 39 -10.65 -0.88 6.92
CA GLU A 39 -10.18 -0.13 8.09
C GLU A 39 -9.54 -1.02 9.17
N ILE A 40 -9.97 -2.28 9.31
CA ILE A 40 -9.37 -3.21 10.27
C ILE A 40 -8.00 -3.67 9.77
N TYR A 41 -7.87 -4.00 8.47
CA TYR A 41 -6.59 -4.36 7.88
C TYR A 41 -5.63 -3.17 7.86
N HIS A 42 -6.11 -1.97 7.56
CA HIS A 42 -5.34 -0.73 7.60
C HIS A 42 -4.70 -0.52 8.96
N ARG A 43 -5.51 -0.49 10.03
CA ARG A 43 -5.02 -0.30 11.40
C ARG A 43 -4.03 -1.39 11.82
N ALA A 44 -4.29 -2.64 11.44
CA ALA A 44 -3.42 -3.75 11.79
C ALA A 44 -2.09 -3.67 11.03
N LEU A 45 -2.11 -3.28 9.75
CA LEU A 45 -0.91 -3.11 8.94
C LEU A 45 -0.05 -1.95 9.42
N VAL A 46 -0.65 -0.80 9.74
CA VAL A 46 0.06 0.34 10.35
C VAL A 46 0.76 -0.12 11.64
N LYS A 47 0.06 -0.83 12.53
CA LYS A 47 0.68 -1.36 13.75
C LYS A 47 1.82 -2.35 13.48
N ALA A 48 1.67 -3.22 12.49
CA ALA A 48 2.71 -4.17 12.12
C ALA A 48 3.97 -3.48 11.56
N LEU A 49 3.78 -2.48 10.69
CA LEU A 49 4.86 -1.65 10.15
C LEU A 49 5.57 -0.86 11.25
N THR A 50 4.83 -0.20 12.13
CA THR A 50 5.41 0.53 13.28
C THR A 50 6.19 -0.39 14.20
N LYS A 51 5.67 -1.60 14.50
CA LYS A 51 6.36 -2.59 15.33
C LYS A 51 7.64 -3.11 14.68
N ALA A 52 7.68 -3.17 13.36
CA ALA A 52 8.87 -3.52 12.58
C ALA A 52 9.84 -2.32 12.41
N GLU A 53 9.60 -1.19 13.09
CA GLU A 53 10.40 0.04 13.00
C GLU A 53 10.49 0.59 11.58
N ILE A 54 9.47 0.33 10.76
CA ILE A 54 9.40 0.80 9.38
C ILE A 54 8.76 2.21 9.36
N PRO A 55 9.48 3.24 8.86
CA PRO A 55 8.95 4.60 8.70
C PRO A 55 7.67 4.60 7.89
N THR A 56 6.58 5.03 8.51
CA THR A 56 5.23 4.90 7.97
C THR A 56 4.42 6.16 8.24
N GLN A 57 3.72 6.66 7.23
CA GLN A 57 2.69 7.68 7.36
C GLN A 57 1.33 7.06 7.03
N SER A 58 0.31 7.36 7.83
CA SER A 58 -1.03 6.80 7.66
C SER A 58 -2.00 7.90 7.26
N LYS A 59 -2.73 7.71 6.15
CA LYS A 59 -3.64 8.70 5.54
C LYS A 59 -3.03 10.11 5.45
N PRO A 60 -1.77 10.28 4.99
CA PRO A 60 -1.17 11.61 4.89
C PRO A 60 -1.88 12.43 3.80
N ARG A 61 -2.30 13.63 4.14
CA ARG A 61 -2.96 14.55 3.18
C ARG A 61 -1.92 15.41 2.48
N ARG A 62 -1.93 15.43 1.15
CA ARG A 62 -1.08 16.31 0.34
C ARG A 62 -1.88 17.03 -0.72
N ALA A 63 -1.80 18.35 -0.72
CA ALA A 63 -2.40 19.18 -1.76
C ALA A 63 -1.64 18.99 -3.08
N LEU A 64 -2.39 18.79 -4.16
CA LEU A 64 -1.92 18.77 -5.54
C LEU A 64 -2.25 20.11 -6.18
N PHE A 65 -1.22 20.75 -6.73
CA PHE A 65 -1.35 22.04 -7.39
C PHE A 65 -1.16 21.89 -8.90
N HIS A 66 -1.99 22.59 -9.68
CA HIS A 66 -1.77 22.82 -11.10
C HIS A 66 -1.70 24.32 -11.34
N ARG A 67 -0.55 24.82 -11.84
CA ARG A 67 -0.32 26.26 -12.06
C ARG A 67 -0.62 27.11 -10.81
N SER A 68 -0.10 26.68 -9.66
CA SER A 68 -0.29 27.32 -8.34
C SER A 68 -1.74 27.33 -7.81
N VAL A 69 -2.67 26.66 -8.49
CA VAL A 69 -4.04 26.45 -8.00
C VAL A 69 -4.14 25.06 -7.41
N GLU A 70 -4.62 24.96 -6.16
CA GLU A 70 -4.93 23.65 -5.56
C GLU A 70 -6.08 23.01 -6.32
N ILE A 71 -5.85 21.83 -6.88
CA ILE A 71 -6.84 21.10 -7.69
C ILE A 71 -7.42 19.89 -6.96
N HIS A 72 -6.69 19.35 -5.97
CA HIS A 72 -7.09 18.15 -5.25
C HIS A 72 -6.25 17.95 -3.98
N VAL A 73 -6.77 17.21 -3.01
CA VAL A 73 -5.98 16.69 -1.88
C VAL A 73 -5.87 15.18 -2.04
N PHE A 74 -4.67 14.72 -2.37
CA PHE A 74 -4.37 13.30 -2.45
C PHE A 74 -4.10 12.76 -1.04
N GLU A 75 -4.80 11.69 -0.67
CA GLU A 75 -4.69 11.03 0.63
C GLU A 75 -4.57 9.51 0.40
N PRO A 76 -3.35 8.97 0.23
CA PRO A 76 -3.14 7.53 0.15
C PRO A 76 -3.35 6.87 1.52
N ASP A 77 -3.69 5.59 1.55
CA ASP A 77 -3.90 4.87 2.81
C ASP A 77 -2.66 4.83 3.71
N ILE A 78 -1.50 4.44 3.15
CA ILE A 78 -0.22 4.32 3.86
C ILE A 78 0.95 4.69 2.94
N ILE A 79 1.89 5.50 3.43
CA ILE A 79 3.19 5.74 2.79
C ILE A 79 4.29 5.10 3.63
N VAL A 80 5.20 4.36 3.00
CA VAL A 80 6.31 3.66 3.66
C VAL A 80 7.65 4.18 3.10
N TRP A 81 8.59 4.50 4.00
CA TRP A 81 9.91 5.08 3.68
C TRP A 81 9.87 6.32 2.77
N ASP A 82 8.75 7.05 2.73
CA ASP A 82 8.49 8.14 1.78
C ASP A 82 8.69 7.77 0.29
N LYS A 83 8.63 6.46 -0.03
CA LYS A 83 8.95 5.90 -1.35
C LYS A 83 7.89 4.94 -1.88
N ILE A 84 7.13 4.31 -0.99
CA ILE A 84 6.17 3.26 -1.35
C ILE A 84 4.80 3.70 -0.87
N ILE A 85 3.82 3.72 -1.78
CA ILE A 85 2.42 4.00 -1.45
C ILE A 85 1.65 2.69 -1.46
N LEU A 86 1.00 2.39 -0.33
CA LEU A 86 0.11 1.24 -0.18
C LEU A 86 -1.32 1.74 -0.21
N GLU A 87 -2.12 1.20 -1.13
CA GLU A 87 -3.56 1.41 -1.20
C GLU A 87 -4.25 0.11 -0.78
N LEU A 88 -5.09 0.18 0.23
CA LEU A 88 -5.79 -0.97 0.73
C LEU A 88 -7.11 -1.12 -0.02
N LYS A 89 -7.42 -2.36 -0.41
CA LYS A 89 -8.72 -2.66 -1.00
C LYS A 89 -9.19 -4.01 -0.56
N VAL A 90 -10.34 -4.11 0.09
CA VAL A 90 -10.94 -5.42 0.45
C VAL A 90 -12.09 -5.75 -0.48
N LEU A 91 -12.00 -6.88 -1.16
CA LEU A 91 -13.12 -7.44 -1.93
C LEU A 91 -13.98 -8.31 -1.01
N LEU A 92 -15.18 -7.82 -0.66
CA LEU A 92 -16.12 -8.50 0.23
C LEU A 92 -16.96 -9.59 -0.49
N GLU A 93 -17.11 -9.50 -1.82
CA GLU A 93 -17.91 -10.46 -2.59
C GLU A 93 -17.04 -11.54 -3.22
N TYR A 94 -17.38 -12.81 -2.93
CA TYR A 94 -16.57 -13.96 -3.33
C TYR A 94 -17.41 -15.03 -4.03
N LYS A 95 -17.28 -15.13 -5.37
CA LYS A 95 -17.58 -16.38 -6.08
C LYS A 95 -16.32 -17.25 -6.07
N LYS A 96 -16.41 -18.38 -5.37
CA LYS A 96 -15.50 -19.55 -5.34
C LYS A 96 -14.17 -19.39 -6.10
N ARG A 97 -13.06 -19.25 -5.36
CA ARG A 97 -11.62 -19.46 -5.71
C ARG A 97 -10.68 -18.26 -6.01
N THR A 98 -10.98 -17.02 -5.61
CA THR A 98 -10.00 -15.91 -5.79
C THR A 98 -9.81 -15.06 -4.53
N PHE A 99 -8.73 -15.28 -3.76
CA PHE A 99 -8.51 -14.75 -2.39
C PHE A 99 -8.95 -13.27 -2.21
N PRO A 100 -9.49 -12.84 -1.04
CA PRO A 100 -9.82 -11.44 -0.82
C PRO A 100 -8.49 -10.70 -0.71
N TRP A 101 -8.03 -10.16 -1.84
CA TRP A 101 -6.74 -9.50 -1.99
C TRP A 101 -6.85 -8.05 -1.59
N LEU A 102 -5.82 -7.56 -0.90
CA LEU A 102 -5.45 -6.15 -0.86
C LEU A 102 -5.06 -5.72 -2.28
N LYS A 103 -5.89 -4.91 -2.94
CA LYS A 103 -5.60 -4.42 -4.29
C LYS A 103 -4.85 -3.07 -4.20
N TYR A 104 -3.60 -3.09 -4.68
CA TYR A 104 -2.69 -1.98 -5.06
C TYR A 104 -1.56 -1.59 -4.08
N CYS A 105 -0.32 -1.88 -4.50
CA CYS A 105 0.86 -1.11 -4.10
C CYS A 105 1.26 -0.28 -5.32
N ALA A 106 1.12 1.04 -5.26
CA ALA A 106 1.64 1.93 -6.29
C ALA A 106 3.01 2.43 -5.84
N ILE A 107 4.07 1.96 -6.51
CA ILE A 107 5.42 2.48 -6.26
C ILE A 107 5.55 3.79 -7.02
N SER A 108 5.58 4.91 -6.31
CA SER A 108 6.07 6.16 -6.87
C SER A 108 7.48 6.42 -6.35
N SER A 109 8.49 6.23 -7.20
CA SER A 109 9.79 6.83 -6.93
C SER A 109 9.62 8.36 -6.87
N SER A 110 10.17 8.98 -5.84
CA SER A 110 10.17 10.44 -5.66
C SER A 110 10.83 11.19 -6.83
N THR A 111 11.56 10.50 -7.71
CA THR A 111 12.15 11.05 -8.93
C THR A 111 11.16 11.27 -10.07
N ALA A 112 10.00 10.59 -10.10
CA ALA A 112 9.00 10.76 -11.17
C ALA A 112 7.88 11.75 -10.79
N LEU A 113 7.75 12.06 -9.50
CA LEU A 113 6.79 13.01 -8.97
C LEU A 113 7.55 14.19 -8.38
N ASN A 114 7.92 15.13 -9.25
CA ASN A 114 8.25 16.49 -8.83
C ASN A 114 6.99 17.12 -8.20
N TRP A 115 6.78 16.79 -6.94
CA TRP A 115 5.76 17.37 -6.07
C TRP A 115 6.17 18.81 -5.76
N GLY A 116 5.66 19.74 -6.57
CA GLY A 116 5.59 21.16 -6.26
C GLY A 116 6.92 21.83 -5.93
N ARG A 117 7.87 21.83 -6.86
CA ARG A 117 8.78 22.96 -7.03
C ARG A 117 8.36 23.77 -8.24
#